data_AF-A0AAV4CRN5-F1
#
_entry.id   AF-A0AAV4CRN5-F1
#
_cell.length_a   1.000
_cell.length_b   1.000
_cell.length_c   1.000
_cell.angle_alpha   90.00
_cell.angle_beta   90.00
_cell.angle_gamma   90.00
#
_symmetry.space_group_name_H-M   'P 1'
#
loop_
_entity.id
_entity.type
_entity.pdbx_description
1 polymer ?
#
loop_
_entity_poly.entity_id
_entity_poly.type
_entity_poly.pdbx_seq_one_letter_code
_entity_poly.pdbx_strand_id
1 'polypeptide(L)'
;MKTILTNKHISIKTRKRAFQCYIEPDLMYGCEAWTISKQIQDKLETTEIWSLRRMLRIPWTAKKTNERVLNEANKRRSLVRTIRKRQATFLGHVIRRGKLEHLVTTGNLEGKRSRGGQREKITDGLATWLGPGRVTET
;
A
#
# COMPACT_ATOMS: atom_id res chain seq x y z
N MET A 1 -21.10 -4.91 3.47
CA MET A 1 -19.98 -5.45 4.30
C MET A 1 -19.99 -5.08 5.79
N LYS A 2 -20.71 -4.04 6.24
CA LYS A 2 -20.78 -3.69 7.69
C LYS A 2 -21.24 -4.87 8.54
N THR A 3 -22.29 -5.56 8.10
CA THR A 3 -22.86 -6.76 8.74
C THR A 3 -21.82 -7.85 8.98
N ILE A 4 -20.97 -8.16 8.00
CA ILE A 4 -19.94 -9.21 8.10
C ILE A 4 -18.80 -8.79 9.03
N LEU A 5 -18.28 -7.57 8.90
CA LEU A 5 -17.11 -7.13 9.67
C LEU A 5 -17.43 -6.86 11.15
N THR A 6 -18.67 -6.50 11.49
CA THR A 6 -19.05 -6.17 12.88
C THR A 6 -19.89 -7.24 13.58
N ASN A 7 -20.14 -8.40 12.95
CA ASN A 7 -20.93 -9.47 13.55
C ASN A 7 -20.25 -10.08 14.79
N LYS A 8 -21.01 -10.25 15.88
CA LYS A 8 -20.55 -10.91 17.13
C LYS A 8 -20.42 -12.42 16.98
N HIS A 9 -21.29 -13.05 16.19
CA HIS A 9 -21.36 -14.49 16.03
C HIS A 9 -20.27 -15.04 15.10
N ILE A 10 -19.51 -14.17 14.43
CA ILE A 10 -18.44 -14.55 13.51
C ILE A 10 -17.09 -14.36 14.18
N SER A 11 -16.27 -15.41 14.14
CA SER A 11 -14.89 -15.36 14.65
C SER A 11 -14.10 -14.22 14.00
N ILE A 12 -13.15 -13.64 14.74
CA ILE A 12 -12.32 -12.56 14.20
C ILE A 12 -11.45 -13.04 13.02
N LYS A 13 -11.08 -14.33 13.02
CA LYS A 13 -10.30 -14.97 11.94
C LYS A 13 -11.09 -14.95 10.63
N THR A 14 -12.37 -15.33 10.67
CA THR A 14 -13.24 -15.32 9.49
C THR A 14 -13.46 -13.91 8.97
N ARG A 15 -13.64 -12.92 9.85
CA ARG A 15 -13.79 -11.51 9.46
C ARG A 15 -12.54 -10.93 8.80
N LYS A 16 -11.35 -11.27 9.34
CA LYS A 16 -10.07 -10.92 8.70
C LYS A 16 -9.94 -11.54 7.31
N ARG A 17 -10.31 -12.82 7.16
CA ARG A 17 -10.29 -13.49 5.86
C ARG A 17 -11.23 -12.82 4.86
N ALA A 18 -12.43 -12.43 5.28
CA ALA A 18 -13.35 -11.68 4.43
C ALA A 18 -12.77 -10.32 4.00
N PHE A 19 -12.13 -9.59 4.91
CA PHE A 19 -11.42 -8.35 4.57
C PHE A 19 -10.32 -8.60 3.53
N GLN A 20 -9.50 -9.63 3.73
CA GLN A 20 -8.41 -10.01 2.82
C GLN A 20 -8.89 -10.48 1.44
N CYS A 21 -10.05 -11.13 1.35
CA CYS A 21 -10.55 -11.67 0.09
C CYS A 21 -11.31 -10.64 -0.75
N TYR A 22 -12.03 -9.71 -0.11
CA TYR A 22 -12.90 -8.78 -0.83
C TYR A 22 -12.35 -7.36 -0.81
N ILE A 23 -11.96 -6.84 0.35
CA ILE A 23 -11.58 -5.42 0.49
C ILE A 23 -10.12 -5.17 0.10
N GLU A 24 -9.19 -6.05 0.51
CA GLU A 24 -7.77 -5.85 0.18
C GLU A 24 -7.51 -5.84 -1.35
N PRO A 25 -8.10 -6.73 -2.18
CA PRO A 25 -7.91 -6.67 -3.63
C PRO A 25 -8.47 -5.39 -4.25
N ASP A 26 -9.64 -4.94 -3.82
CA ASP A 26 -10.26 -3.69 -4.29
C ASP A 26 -9.39 -2.47 -3.96
N LEU A 27 -8.86 -2.40 -2.73
CA LEU A 27 -7.95 -1.34 -2.29
C LEU A 27 -6.61 -1.35 -3.05
N MET A 28 -6.19 -2.52 -3.51
CA MET A 28 -4.91 -2.72 -4.19
C MET A 28 -5.06 -2.78 -5.72
N TYR A 29 -6.25 -2.53 -6.24
CA TYR A 29 -6.51 -2.61 -7.68
C TYR A 29 -5.67 -1.58 -8.43
N GLY A 30 -4.89 -2.02 -9.41
CA GLY A 30 -4.04 -1.14 -10.22
C GLY A 30 -2.88 -0.49 -9.44
N CYS A 31 -2.59 -0.92 -8.21
CA CYS A 31 -1.54 -0.31 -7.38
C CYS A 31 -0.13 -0.37 -7.99
N GLU A 32 0.09 -1.26 -8.94
CA GLU A 32 1.34 -1.40 -9.72
C GLU A 32 1.69 -0.13 -10.51
N ALA A 33 0.67 0.58 -11.01
CA ALA A 33 0.83 1.80 -11.79
C ALA A 33 0.71 3.09 -10.95
N TRP A 34 0.39 2.97 -9.65
CA TRP A 34 0.17 4.14 -8.79
C TRP A 34 1.47 4.79 -8.34
N THR A 35 1.52 6.12 -8.40
CA THR A 35 2.54 6.86 -7.66
C THR A 35 2.10 7.00 -6.21
N ILE A 36 2.71 6.20 -5.33
CA ILE A 36 2.37 6.20 -3.90
C ILE A 36 3.08 7.37 -3.23
N SER A 37 2.35 8.48 -3.14
CA SER A 37 2.73 9.59 -2.30
C SER A 37 2.54 9.24 -0.82
N LYS A 38 3.20 10.00 0.05
CA LYS A 38 3.04 9.88 1.51
C LYS A 38 1.57 9.95 1.94
N GLN A 39 0.77 10.81 1.31
CA GLN A 39 -0.65 10.93 1.61
C GLN A 39 -1.45 9.66 1.29
N ILE A 40 -1.15 8.99 0.18
CA ILE A 40 -1.79 7.72 -0.18
C ILE A 40 -1.35 6.62 0.79
N GLN A 41 -0.08 6.59 1.16
CA GLN A 41 0.44 5.67 2.16
C GLN A 41 -0.28 5.84 3.51
N ASP A 42 -0.39 7.08 4.00
CA ASP A 42 -1.05 7.38 5.28
C ASP A 42 -2.54 6.99 5.24
N LYS A 43 -3.21 7.21 4.11
CA LYS A 43 -4.60 6.76 3.90
C LYS A 43 -4.72 5.24 3.95
N LEU A 44 -3.84 4.51 3.27
CA LEU A 44 -3.83 3.05 3.27
C LEU A 44 -3.60 2.49 4.68
N GLU A 45 -2.62 3.02 5.41
CA GLU A 45 -2.37 2.61 6.79
C GLU A 45 -3.56 2.93 7.70
N THR A 46 -4.18 4.10 7.53
CA THR A 46 -5.37 4.49 8.28
C THR A 46 -6.54 3.55 7.98
N THR A 47 -6.75 3.16 6.72
CA THR A 47 -7.81 2.21 6.35
C THR A 47 -7.60 0.83 6.95
N GLU A 48 -6.36 0.35 7.04
CA GLU A 48 -6.02 -0.93 7.69
C GLU A 48 -6.34 -0.88 9.19
N ILE A 49 -5.96 0.18 9.88
CA ILE A 49 -6.26 0.34 11.31
C ILE A 49 -7.76 0.51 11.54
N TRP A 50 -8.43 1.28 10.70
CA TRP A 50 -9.87 1.50 10.80
C TRP A 50 -10.67 0.21 10.61
N SER A 51 -10.29 -0.65 9.66
CA SER A 51 -10.94 -1.94 9.45
C SER A 51 -10.69 -2.89 10.62
N LEU A 52 -9.48 -2.89 11.19
CA LEU A 52 -9.15 -3.65 12.40
C LEU A 52 -9.98 -3.19 13.62
N ARG A 53 -10.12 -1.89 13.85
CA ARG A 53 -10.97 -1.35 14.93
C ARG A 53 -12.43 -1.78 14.77
N ARG A 54 -12.96 -1.77 13.54
CA ARG A 54 -14.32 -2.26 13.23
C ARG A 54 -14.46 -3.76 13.53
N MET A 55 -13.49 -4.57 13.14
CA MET A 55 -13.49 -6.02 13.40
C MET A 55 -13.37 -6.33 14.90
N LEU A 56 -12.51 -5.62 15.62
CA LEU A 56 -12.36 -5.75 17.08
C LEU A 56 -13.50 -5.10 17.86
N ARG A 57 -14.37 -4.33 17.18
CA ARG A 57 -15.49 -3.57 17.78
C ARG A 57 -15.01 -2.61 18.89
N ILE A 58 -13.81 -2.04 18.72
CA ILE A 58 -13.24 -1.08 19.66
C ILE A 58 -13.97 0.26 19.49
N PRO A 59 -14.63 0.78 20.54
CA PRO A 59 -15.26 2.08 20.47
C PRO A 59 -14.21 3.19 20.40
N TRP A 60 -14.54 4.30 19.76
CA TRP A 60 -13.63 5.45 19.67
C TRP A 60 -13.29 6.03 21.06
N THR A 61 -14.18 5.88 22.04
CA THR A 61 -14.01 6.30 23.45
C THR A 61 -12.89 5.56 24.16
N ALA A 62 -12.49 4.37 23.69
CA ALA A 62 -11.44 3.58 24.32
C ALA A 62 -10.04 4.20 24.16
N LYS A 63 -9.86 5.22 23.30
CA LYS A 63 -8.59 5.93 23.05
C LYS A 63 -7.36 5.02 22.89
N LYS A 64 -7.55 3.81 22.33
CA LYS A 64 -6.46 2.83 22.14
C LYS A 64 -5.50 3.28 21.04
N THR A 65 -4.20 3.21 21.32
CA THR A 65 -3.12 3.47 20.35
C THR A 65 -3.19 2.50 19.18
N ASN A 66 -2.72 2.93 17.99
CA ASN A 66 -2.75 2.10 16.78
C ASN A 66 -1.92 0.82 16.94
N GLU A 67 -0.80 0.89 17.67
CA GLU A 67 0.05 -0.27 18.00
C GLU A 67 -0.68 -1.30 18.85
N ARG A 68 -1.44 -0.86 19.86
CA ARG A 68 -2.24 -1.75 20.70
C ARG A 68 -3.32 -2.47 19.89
N VAL A 69 -3.95 -1.77 18.95
CA VAL A 69 -4.94 -2.37 18.02
C VAL A 69 -4.29 -3.44 17.14
N LEU A 70 -3.07 -3.21 16.63
CA LEU A 70 -2.34 -4.18 15.82
C LEU A 70 -1.95 -5.42 16.62
N ASN A 71 -1.48 -5.23 17.86
CA ASN A 71 -1.11 -6.31 18.76
C ASN A 71 -2.32 -7.17 19.14
N GLU A 72 -3.45 -6.55 19.50
CA GLU A 72 -4.71 -7.23 19.81
C GLU A 72 -5.28 -7.96 18.58
N ALA A 73 -5.07 -7.41 17.38
CA ALA A 73 -5.39 -8.08 16.13
C ALA A 73 -4.35 -9.15 15.72
N ASN A 74 -3.23 -9.30 16.43
CA ASN A 74 -2.09 -10.13 16.00
C ASN A 74 -1.78 -9.98 14.48
N LYS A 75 -1.78 -8.73 13.99
CA LYS A 75 -1.54 -8.39 12.57
C LYS A 75 -0.46 -7.32 12.50
N ARG A 76 0.51 -7.51 11.60
CA ARG A 76 1.47 -6.47 11.22
C ARG A 76 0.94 -5.69 10.02
N ARG A 77 1.30 -4.40 9.91
CA ARG A 77 0.98 -3.59 8.72
C ARG A 77 1.49 -4.30 7.47
N SER A 78 0.58 -4.69 6.58
CA SER A 78 0.93 -5.51 5.42
C SER A 78 0.59 -4.86 4.10
N LEU A 79 -0.41 -3.97 4.04
CA LEU A 79 -0.91 -3.44 2.77
C LEU A 79 0.15 -2.69 1.96
N VAL A 80 0.80 -1.70 2.57
CA VAL A 80 1.84 -0.90 1.91
C VAL A 80 2.98 -1.80 1.41
N ARG A 81 3.40 -2.76 2.23
CA ARG A 81 4.46 -3.71 1.87
C ARG A 81 4.06 -4.60 0.69
N THR A 82 2.83 -5.12 0.67
CA THR A 82 2.32 -5.93 -0.44
C THR A 82 2.24 -5.11 -1.72
N ILE A 83 1.77 -3.86 -1.64
CA ILE A 83 1.72 -2.95 -2.78
C ILE A 83 3.13 -2.69 -3.32
N ARG A 84 4.09 -2.31 -2.47
CA ARG A 84 5.49 -2.07 -2.87
C ARG A 84 6.11 -3.30 -3.54
N LYS A 85 5.82 -4.51 -3.03
CA LYS A 85 6.27 -5.77 -3.64
C LYS A 85 5.68 -5.98 -5.04
N ARG A 86 4.39 -5.71 -5.24
CA ARG A 86 3.74 -5.79 -6.56
C ARG A 86 4.34 -4.77 -7.53
N GLN A 87 4.50 -3.52 -7.10
CA GLN A 87 5.15 -2.47 -7.88
C GLN A 87 6.56 -2.86 -8.32
N ALA A 88 7.40 -3.32 -7.39
CA ALA A 88 8.76 -3.76 -7.71
C ALA A 88 8.77 -4.94 -8.69
N THR A 89 7.83 -5.87 -8.54
CA THR A 89 7.70 -7.01 -9.45
C THR A 89 7.30 -6.56 -10.85
N PHE A 90 6.27 -5.71 -10.96
CA PHE A 90 5.79 -5.15 -12.23
C PHE A 90 6.88 -4.37 -12.94
N LEU A 91 7.54 -3.43 -12.25
CA LEU A 91 8.64 -2.66 -12.84
C LEU A 91 9.82 -3.54 -13.23
N GLY A 92 10.15 -4.56 -12.44
CA GLY A 92 11.15 -5.55 -12.83
C GLY A 92 10.80 -6.26 -14.14
N HIS A 93 9.51 -6.52 -14.41
CA HIS A 93 9.07 -7.06 -15.70
C HIS A 93 9.19 -6.02 -16.83
N VAL A 94 8.80 -4.77 -16.58
CA VAL A 94 8.91 -3.66 -17.55
C VAL A 94 10.37 -3.45 -17.97
N ILE A 95 11.28 -3.37 -17.00
CA ILE A 95 12.72 -3.18 -17.23
C ILE A 95 13.29 -4.35 -18.05
N ARG A 96 13.00 -5.60 -17.66
CA ARG A 96 13.46 -6.80 -18.39
C ARG A 96 12.95 -6.86 -19.84
N ARG A 97 11.77 -6.31 -20.13
CA ARG A 97 11.17 -6.34 -21.48
C ARG A 97 11.83 -5.33 -22.42
N GLY A 98 12.42 -4.24 -21.91
CA GLY A 98 13.22 -3.28 -22.68
C GLY A 98 12.47 -2.51 -23.78
N LYS A 99 11.13 -2.43 -23.72
CA LYS A 99 10.30 -1.73 -24.73
C LYS A 99 10.07 -0.25 -24.37
N LEU A 100 9.20 0.43 -25.11
CA LEU A 100 8.84 1.84 -24.86
C LEU A 100 8.44 2.13 -23.40
N GLU A 101 7.73 1.21 -22.74
CA GLU A 101 7.34 1.32 -21.34
C GLU A 101 8.55 1.46 -20.40
N HIS A 102 9.66 0.79 -20.71
CA HIS A 102 10.91 0.94 -19.98
C HIS A 102 11.43 2.37 -20.11
N LEU A 103 11.59 2.85 -21.35
CA LEU A 103 12.07 4.21 -21.64
C LEU A 103 11.18 5.30 -21.01
N VAL A 104 9.86 5.12 -20.98
CA VAL A 104 8.94 6.06 -20.33
C VAL A 104 9.12 6.06 -18.81
N THR A 105 9.44 4.90 -18.23
CA THR A 105 9.55 4.74 -16.78
C THR A 105 10.91 5.16 -16.22
N THR A 106 12.00 4.79 -16.89
CA THR A 106 13.39 5.14 -16.52
C THR A 106 13.87 6.43 -17.16
N GLY A 107 13.19 6.92 -18.20
CA GLY A 107 13.53 8.17 -18.88
C GLY A 107 13.63 9.36 -17.93
N ASN A 108 14.87 9.80 -17.71
CA ASN A 108 15.16 11.08 -17.12
C ASN A 108 15.29 12.10 -18.25
N LEU A 109 14.26 12.93 -18.41
CA LEU A 109 14.35 14.12 -19.25
C LEU A 109 15.12 15.19 -18.47
N GLU A 110 16.11 15.80 -19.10
CA GLU A 110 16.82 16.94 -18.52
C GLU A 110 15.87 18.13 -18.36
N GLY A 111 15.84 18.72 -17.17
CA GLY A 111 15.03 19.90 -16.87
C GLY A 111 14.20 19.79 -15.58
N LYS A 112 13.72 20.94 -15.10
CA LYS A 112 12.80 21.00 -13.96
C LYS A 112 11.37 20.79 -14.43
N ARG A 113 10.60 19.96 -13.72
CA ARG A 113 9.16 19.83 -13.96
C ARG A 113 8.44 21.14 -13.71
N SER A 114 7.41 21.42 -14.51
CA SER A 114 6.57 22.60 -14.36
C SER A 114 5.83 22.62 -13.01
N ARG A 115 5.47 23.82 -12.54
CA ARG A 115 4.63 23.97 -11.34
C ARG A 115 3.29 23.27 -11.56
N GLY A 116 2.86 22.49 -10.56
CA GLY A 116 1.63 21.69 -10.63
C GLY A 116 1.79 20.28 -11.20
N GLY A 117 2.96 19.96 -11.79
CA GLY A 117 3.27 18.60 -12.25
C GLY A 117 3.50 17.60 -11.11
N GLN A 118 3.43 16.32 -11.44
CA GLN A 118 3.73 15.23 -10.50
C GLN A 118 5.16 15.35 -9.98
N ARG A 119 5.32 15.43 -8.65
CA ARG A 119 6.63 15.66 -8.02
C ARG A 119 7.44 14.38 -7.87
N GLU A 120 6.80 13.29 -7.47
CA GLU A 120 7.46 12.01 -7.21
C GLU A 120 7.26 11.07 -8.41
N LYS A 121 8.33 10.41 -8.88
CA LYS A 121 8.18 9.26 -9.78
C LYS A 121 7.89 8.00 -8.96
N ILE A 122 7.31 7.01 -9.62
CA ILE A 122 7.18 5.66 -9.06
C ILE A 122 8.56 5.10 -8.63
N THR A 123 9.60 5.39 -9.42
CA THR A 123 10.99 4.99 -9.18
C THR A 123 11.55 5.60 -7.91
N ASP A 124 11.27 6.88 -7.64
CA ASP A 124 11.77 7.61 -6.46
C ASP A 124 11.23 7.00 -5.16
N GLY A 125 9.93 6.66 -5.16
CA GLY A 125 9.28 6.01 -4.03
C GLY A 125 9.79 4.59 -3.78
N LEU A 126 10.18 3.86 -4.82
CA LEU A 126 10.76 2.52 -4.69
C LEU A 126 12.24 2.53 -4.33
N ALA A 127 13.03 3.48 -4.85
CA ALA A 127 14.42 3.68 -4.44
C ALA A 127 14.51 4.00 -2.95
N THR A 128 13.60 4.84 -2.46
CA THR A 128 13.46 5.13 -1.02
C THR A 128 13.14 3.87 -0.20
N TRP A 129 12.29 2.98 -0.74
CA TRP A 129 11.87 1.75 -0.04
C TRP A 129 12.92 0.63 -0.07
N LEU A 130 13.64 0.47 -1.18
CA LEU A 130 14.69 -0.55 -1.37
C LEU A 130 16.01 -0.19 -0.69
N GLY A 131 16.20 1.09 -0.33
CA GLY A 131 17.44 1.64 0.19
C GLY A 131 18.45 1.96 -0.94
N PRO A 132 19.46 2.81 -0.66
CA PRO A 132 20.36 3.40 -1.66
C PRO A 132 21.39 2.44 -2.30
N GLY A 133 21.09 1.15 -2.43
CA GLY A 133 22.10 0.12 -2.80
C GLY A 133 21.80 -0.75 -4.01
N ARG A 134 20.76 -0.48 -4.81
CA ARG A 134 20.40 -1.36 -5.95
C ARG A 134 19.97 -0.68 -7.26
N VAL A 135 19.96 0.66 -7.30
CA VAL A 135 19.62 1.42 -8.52
C VAL A 135 20.77 2.35 -8.87
N THR A 136 21.96 1.78 -8.97
CA THR A 136 23.06 2.38 -9.73
C THR A 136 23.28 1.44 -10.90
N GLU A 137 22.55 1.70 -11.99
CA GLU A 137 22.84 1.09 -13.28
C GLU A 137 24.16 1.67 -13.80
N THR A 138 24.98 0.76 -14.32
CA THR A 138 26.09 0.98 -15.28
C THR A 138 25.64 1.77 -16.50
#